data_AF-A0A6V7LS04-F1
#
_entry.id   AF-A0A6V7LS04-F1
#
_cell.length_a   1.000
_cell.length_b   1.000
_cell.length_c   1.000
_cell.angle_alpha   90.00
_cell.angle_beta   90.00
_cell.angle_gamma   90.00
#
_symmetry.space_group_name_H-M   'P 1'
#
loop_
_entity.id
_entity.type
_entity.pdbx_description
1 polymer ?
#
loop_
_entity_poly.entity_id
_entity_poly.type
_entity_poly.pdbx_seq_one_letter_code
_entity_poly.pdbx_strand_id
1 'polypeptide(L)'
;VVKLNGSSFRSKPYRFAVQNGGYVVLETEWSSFINPWKRKLEFIIGQHRVLRGPLNPDVFQRPENNQFNYMDNISDEVLKESQIIQDEICTLLAE
;
A
#
# COMPACT_ATOMS: atom_id res chain seq x y z
N VAL A 1 0.30 -25.04 3.81
CA VAL A 1 -0.33 -24.40 4.98
C VAL A 1 0.48 -23.15 5.31
N VAL A 2 0.01 -21.98 4.88
CA VAL A 2 0.59 -20.69 5.31
C VAL A 2 0.29 -20.58 6.81
N LYS A 3 1.33 -20.68 7.65
CA LYS A 3 1.18 -20.43 9.08
C LYS A 3 1.13 -18.92 9.27
N LEU A 4 -0.06 -18.38 9.47
CA LEU A 4 -0.29 -17.01 9.90
C LEU A 4 0.11 -16.92 11.38
N ASN A 5 1.39 -16.66 11.65
CA ASN A 5 1.84 -16.40 13.00
C ASN A 5 1.57 -14.92 13.31
N GLY A 6 0.39 -14.62 13.84
CA GLY A 6 -0.03 -13.27 14.23
C GLY A 6 -1.54 -13.07 14.05
N SER A 7 -2.16 -12.31 14.94
CA SER A 7 -3.53 -11.83 14.72
C SER A 7 -3.57 -11.00 13.45
N SER A 8 -4.50 -11.28 12.53
CA SER A 8 -4.73 -10.45 11.35
C SER A 8 -4.95 -9.00 11.77
N PHE A 9 -4.15 -8.07 11.25
CA PHE A 9 -4.32 -6.65 11.53
C PHE A 9 -5.14 -6.01 10.40
N ARG A 10 -6.25 -5.37 10.74
CA ARG A 10 -7.02 -4.59 9.78
C ARG A 10 -6.65 -3.12 9.90
N SER A 11 -6.25 -2.51 8.79
CA SER A 11 -5.90 -1.10 8.74
C SER A 11 -7.13 -0.21 8.95
N LYS A 12 -6.89 1.03 9.37
CA LYS A 12 -7.88 2.11 9.14
C LYS A 12 -8.09 2.28 7.63
N PRO A 13 -9.26 2.75 7.16
CA PRO A 13 -9.48 3.08 5.76
C PRO A 13 -8.46 4.12 5.27
N TYR A 14 -7.92 3.93 4.07
CA TYR A 14 -6.99 4.86 3.43
C TYR A 14 -7.25 4.99 1.93
N ARG A 15 -6.71 6.06 1.34
CA ARG A 15 -6.84 6.33 -0.10
C ARG A 15 -5.72 5.63 -0.87
N PHE A 16 -6.09 4.97 -1.96
CA PHE A 16 -5.17 4.34 -2.89
C PHE A 16 -5.39 4.94 -4.28
N ALA A 17 -4.32 5.46 -4.88
CA ALA A 17 -4.38 6.06 -6.21
C ALA A 17 -4.67 4.98 -7.26
N VAL A 18 -5.54 5.29 -8.21
CA VAL A 18 -5.87 4.40 -9.35
C VAL A 18 -5.38 5.02 -10.66
N GLN A 19 -5.31 4.19 -11.70
CA GLN A 19 -4.70 4.54 -12.98
C GLN A 19 -5.28 5.82 -13.60
N ASN A 20 -6.57 6.11 -13.44
CA ASN A 20 -7.21 7.32 -14.00
C ASN A 20 -6.96 8.62 -13.17
N GLY A 21 -6.01 8.61 -12.23
CA GLY A 21 -5.71 9.75 -11.36
C GLY A 21 -6.68 9.96 -10.19
N GLY A 22 -7.74 9.14 -10.08
CA GLY A 22 -8.63 9.12 -8.94
C GLY A 22 -8.06 8.37 -7.73
N TYR A 23 -8.87 8.29 -6.67
CA TYR A 23 -8.58 7.46 -5.50
C TYR A 23 -9.74 6.54 -5.18
N VAL A 24 -9.42 5.32 -4.77
CA VAL A 24 -10.35 4.45 -4.05
C VAL A 24 -10.08 4.53 -2.56
N VAL A 25 -11.11 4.41 -1.74
CA VAL A 25 -10.94 4.20 -0.30
C VAL A 25 -10.98 2.70 -0.07
N LEU A 26 -9.94 2.15 0.53
CA LEU A 26 -9.86 0.74 0.87
C LEU A 26 -9.39 0.53 2.30
N GLU A 27 -9.75 -0.61 2.86
CA GLU A 27 -9.14 -1.17 4.07
C GLU A 27 -8.34 -2.40 3.69
N THR A 28 -7.26 -2.66 4.43
CA THR A 28 -6.38 -3.79 4.15
C THR A 28 -6.27 -4.66 5.38
N GLU A 29 -6.52 -5.95 5.19
CA GLU A 29 -6.14 -6.97 6.14
C GLU A 29 -4.72 -7.42 5.86
N TRP A 30 -3.85 -7.21 6.84
CA TRP A 30 -2.43 -7.48 6.75
C TRP A 30 -2.10 -8.81 7.41
N SER A 31 -1.28 -9.58 6.72
CA SER A 31 -0.64 -10.79 7.23
C SER A 31 0.79 -10.91 6.69
N SER A 32 1.49 -11.93 7.13
CA SER A 32 2.89 -12.15 6.79
C SER A 32 3.20 -13.62 6.56
N PHE A 33 4.27 -13.87 5.82
CA PHE A 33 4.87 -15.19 5.69
C PHE A 33 6.29 -15.17 6.22
N ILE A 34 6.51 -16.01 7.23
CA ILE A 34 7.83 -16.25 7.81
C ILE A 34 8.34 -17.58 7.25
N ASN A 35 9.53 -17.55 6.64
CA ASN A 35 10.16 -18.74 6.12
C ASN A 35 10.42 -19.75 7.27
N PRO A 36 9.91 -21.00 7.18
CA PRO A 36 10.04 -21.97 8.26
C PRO A 36 11.48 -22.40 8.60
N TRP A 37 12.40 -22.32 7.62
CA TRP A 37 13.78 -22.74 7.76
C TRP A 37 14.70 -21.60 8.18
N LYS A 38 14.56 -20.43 7.54
CA LYS A 38 15.35 -19.23 7.86
C LYS A 38 14.82 -18.48 9.08
N ARG A 39 13.55 -18.71 9.46
CA ARG A 39 12.81 -17.98 10.50
C ARG A 39 12.79 -16.47 10.29
N LYS A 40 12.94 -16.02 9.03
CA LYS A 40 12.89 -14.62 8.62
C LYS A 40 11.59 -14.35 7.86
N LEU A 41 11.06 -13.13 8.01
CA LEU A 41 10.00 -12.64 7.16
C LEU A 41 10.48 -12.62 5.70
N GLU A 42 9.68 -13.19 4.78
CA GLU A 42 9.98 -13.12 3.34
C GLU A 42 9.00 -12.23 2.57
N PHE A 43 7.73 -12.22 2.95
CA PHE A 43 6.74 -11.35 2.32
C PHE A 43 5.62 -10.94 3.27
N ILE A 44 5.14 -9.72 3.05
CA ILE A 44 3.91 -9.19 3.62
C ILE A 44 2.79 -9.43 2.62
N ILE A 45 1.62 -9.82 3.11
CA ILE A 45 0.43 -10.07 2.32
C ILE A 45 -0.63 -9.06 2.73
N GLY A 46 -1.10 -8.27 1.77
CA GLY A 46 -2.22 -7.35 1.93
C GLY A 46 -3.46 -7.88 1.20
N GLN A 47 -4.55 -8.13 1.93
CA GLN A 47 -5.86 -8.37 1.34
C GLN A 47 -6.67 -7.07 1.37
N HIS A 48 -6.85 -6.46 0.20
CA HIS A 48 -7.50 -5.16 0.06
C HIS A 48 -9.00 -5.31 -0.17
N ARG A 49 -9.81 -4.54 0.56
CA ARG A 49 -11.26 -4.41 0.35
C ARG A 49 -11.60 -2.97 0.00
N VAL A 50 -12.17 -2.77 -1.19
CA VAL A 50 -12.64 -1.45 -1.63
C VAL A 50 -13.90 -1.07 -0.87
N LEU A 51 -13.85 0.05 -0.17
CA LEU A 51 -14.97 0.63 0.58
C LEU A 51 -15.69 1.71 -0.25
N ARG A 52 -14.95 2.46 -1.06
CA ARG A 52 -15.50 3.49 -1.96
C ARG A 52 -14.72 3.55 -3.25
N GLY A 53 -15.44 3.58 -4.38
CA GLY A 53 -14.87 3.75 -5.72
C GLY A 53 -14.41 5.19 -5.99
N PRO A 54 -13.71 5.40 -7.13
CA PRO A 54 -13.31 6.73 -7.58
C PRO A 54 -14.50 7.50 -8.16
N LEU A 55 -14.36 8.82 -8.31
CA LEU A 55 -15.40 9.68 -8.90
C LEU A 55 -15.69 9.30 -10.36
N ASN A 56 -14.63 9.05 -11.14
CA ASN A 56 -14.72 8.50 -12.48
C ASN A 56 -14.65 6.96 -12.39
N PRO A 57 -15.71 6.22 -12.73
CA PRO A 57 -15.73 4.75 -12.66
C PRO A 57 -14.85 4.08 -13.72
N ASP A 58 -14.50 4.76 -14.83
CA ASP A 58 -13.56 4.22 -15.81
C ASP A 58 -12.12 4.34 -15.31
N VAL A 59 -11.70 3.33 -14.54
CA VAL A 59 -10.36 3.26 -13.94
C VAL A 59 -9.27 2.95 -14.96
N PHE A 60 -9.60 2.49 -16.17
CA PHE A 60 -8.63 2.16 -17.21
C PHE A 60 -8.38 3.34 -18.16
N GLN A 61 -9.19 4.40 -18.06
CA GLN A 61 -8.97 5.64 -18.78
C GLN A 61 -7.53 6.13 -18.55
N ARG A 62 -6.83 6.44 -19.64
CA ARG A 62 -5.53 7.10 -19.53
C ARG A 62 -5.75 8.45 -18.86
N PRO A 63 -4.96 8.81 -17.83
CA PRO A 63 -5.01 10.15 -17.29
C PRO A 63 -4.85 11.15 -18.43
N GLU A 64 -5.71 12.15 -18.47
CA GLU A 64 -5.45 13.32 -19.29
C GLU A 64 -4.10 13.90 -18.86
N ASN A 65 -3.34 14.52 -19.77
CA ASN A 65 -1.96 14.97 -19.51
C ASN A 65 -1.79 15.83 -18.25
N ASN A 66 -2.88 16.38 -17.69
CA ASN A 66 -2.89 17.16 -16.46
C ASN A 66 -3.11 16.36 -15.15
N GLN A 67 -3.46 15.07 -15.21
CA GLN A 67 -3.76 14.23 -14.04
C GLN A 67 -2.58 13.33 -13.61
N PHE A 68 -1.64 13.02 -14.51
CA PHE A 68 -0.33 12.46 -14.13
C PHE A 68 0.50 13.42 -13.26
N ASN A 69 0.16 14.72 -13.29
CA ASN A 69 0.82 15.74 -12.49
C ASN A 69 0.80 15.44 -10.98
N TYR A 70 -0.05 14.57 -10.43
CA TYR A 70 0.00 14.32 -8.98
C TYR A 70 1.33 13.68 -8.55
N MET A 71 1.89 12.75 -9.33
CA MET A 71 3.22 12.19 -9.07
C MET A 71 4.31 13.25 -9.24
N ASP A 72 4.18 14.12 -10.23
CA ASP A 72 5.08 15.25 -10.48
C ASP A 72 4.92 16.39 -9.45
N ASN A 73 3.80 16.42 -8.71
CA ASN A 73 3.47 17.41 -7.69
C ASN A 73 3.73 16.91 -6.26
N ILE A 74 4.24 15.69 -6.06
CA ILE A 74 4.69 15.27 -4.73
C ILE A 74 5.94 16.10 -4.42
N SER A 75 5.92 16.83 -3.31
CA SER A 75 7.09 17.61 -2.90
C SER A 75 8.25 16.69 -2.53
N ASP A 76 9.47 17.15 -2.79
CA ASP A 76 10.69 16.45 -2.39
C ASP A 76 10.72 16.12 -0.89
N GLU A 77 10.09 16.98 -0.08
CA GLU A 77 9.95 16.78 1.37
C GLU A 77 9.11 15.54 1.69
N VAL A 78 7.96 15.36 1.03
CA VAL A 78 7.10 14.18 1.22
C VAL A 78 7.80 12.91 0.73
N LEU A 79 8.55 12.98 -0.37
CA LEU A 79 9.34 11.85 -0.86
C LEU A 79 10.42 11.45 0.16
N LYS A 80 11.11 12.44 0.74
CA LYS A 80 12.12 12.21 1.76
C LYS A 80 11.52 11.60 3.03
N GLU A 81 10.39 12.11 3.50
CA GLU A 81 9.67 11.54 4.65
C GLU A 81 9.23 10.09 4.37
N SER A 82 8.70 9.83 3.16
CA SER A 82 8.31 8.47 2.76
C SER A 82 9.50 7.51 2.78
N GLN A 83 10.70 7.96 2.40
CA GLN A 83 11.90 7.12 2.45
C GLN A 83 12.29 6.80 3.90
N ILE A 84 12.25 7.77 4.80
CA ILE A 84 12.56 7.57 6.22
C ILE A 84 11.61 6.52 6.84
N ILE A 85 10.30 6.67 6.59
CA ILE A 85 9.29 5.72 7.08
C ILE A 85 9.52 4.32 6.51
N GLN A 86 9.89 4.21 5.22
CA GLN A 86 10.21 2.93 4.61
C GLN A 86 11.40 2.25 5.29
N ASP A 87 12.48 3.00 5.56
CA ASP A 87 13.70 2.47 6.18
C ASP A 87 13.43 2.01 7.62
N GLU A 88 12.61 2.76 8.37
CA GLU A 88 12.15 2.38 9.70
C GLU A 88 11.34 1.07 9.67
N ILE A 89 10.38 0.95 8.75
CA ILE A 89 9.58 -0.28 8.57
C ILE A 89 10.49 -1.46 8.22
N CYS A 90 11.42 -1.28 7.28
CA CYS A 90 12.37 -2.32 6.89
C CYS A 90 13.24 -2.78 8.06
N THR A 91 13.68 -1.84 8.91
CA THR A 91 14.47 -2.14 10.10
C THR A 91 13.66 -2.96 11.10
N LEU A 92 12.43 -2.54 11.41
CA LEU A 92 11.53 -3.24 12.33
C LEU A 92 11.16 -4.65 11.85
N LEU A 93 11.01 -4.84 10.54
CA LEU A 93 10.66 -6.14 9.96
C LEU A 93 11.87 -7.09 9.82
N ALA A 94 13.09 -6.59 10.00
CA ALA A 94 14.32 -7.36 9.95
C ALA A 94 14.76 -7.91 11.32
N GLU A 95 14.18 -7.41 12.42
CA GLU A 95 14.33 -7.94 13.78
C GLU A 95 13.74 -9.36 13.91
#